data_AF-A0A9X6ZDZ2-F1
#
_entry.id   AF-A0A9X6ZDZ2-F1
#
_cell.length_a   1.000
_cell.length_b   1.000
_cell.length_c   1.000
_cell.angle_alpha   90.00
_cell.angle_beta   90.00
_cell.angle_gamma   90.00
#
_symmetry.space_group_name_H-M   'P 1'
#
loop_
_entity.id
_entity.type
_entity.pdbx_description
1 polymer ?
#
loop_
_entity_poly.entity_id
_entity_poly.type
_entity_poly.pdbx_seq_one_letter_code
_entity_poly.pdbx_strand_id
1 'polypeptide(L)'
;MRTLVVSETSFIKNENKFKVEGVTSDVSLRRGYKTEDDGVLWGMQHATVMKANYSEDDKLHSKRMREYAPIKNGETVVIEGSEYVARLLGNYSSCVIFDPK
;
A
#
# COMPACT_ATOMS: atom_id res chain seq x y z
N MET A 1 -5.36 4.52 14.87
CA MET A 1 -4.10 4.00 14.31
C MET A 1 -4.44 3.00 13.22
N ARG A 2 -3.78 3.08 12.06
CA ARG A 2 -4.09 2.26 10.90
C ARG A 2 -3.16 1.05 10.86
N THR A 3 -3.70 -0.15 10.69
CA THR A 3 -2.92 -1.38 10.59
C THR A 3 -2.77 -1.79 9.13
N LEU A 4 -1.54 -2.08 8.70
CA LEU A 4 -1.25 -2.57 7.35
C LEU A 4 -0.72 -4.00 7.42
N VAL A 5 -1.03 -4.77 6.39
CA VAL A 5 -0.63 -6.17 6.26
C VAL A 5 0.32 -6.32 5.09
N VAL A 6 1.46 -6.97 5.34
CA VAL A 6 2.47 -7.24 4.31
C VAL A 6 1.87 -8.20 3.28
N SER A 7 1.98 -7.85 2.00
CA SER A 7 1.55 -8.70 0.91
C SER A 7 2.75 -9.44 0.34
N GLU A 8 2.88 -10.72 0.69
CA GLU A 8 4.00 -11.57 0.27
C GLU A 8 3.82 -12.14 -1.14
N THR A 9 2.59 -12.28 -1.63
CA THR A 9 2.30 -12.92 -2.93
C THR A 9 2.12 -11.92 -4.08
N SER A 10 2.28 -12.38 -5.32
CA SER A 10 1.96 -11.60 -6.52
C SER A 10 0.45 -11.29 -6.65
N PHE A 11 -0.40 -12.10 -5.99
CA PHE A 11 -1.85 -11.94 -5.94
C PHE A 11 -2.25 -11.15 -4.70
N ILE A 12 -2.02 -9.84 -4.74
CA ILE A 12 -2.38 -8.95 -3.64
C ILE A 12 -3.89 -8.88 -3.55
N LYS A 13 -4.42 -9.37 -2.42
CA LYS A 13 -5.82 -9.24 -2.08
C LYS A 13 -6.20 -7.76 -2.04
N ASN A 14 -7.36 -7.45 -2.60
CA ASN A 14 -7.87 -6.09 -2.63
C ASN A 14 -7.94 -5.46 -1.23
N GLU A 15 -8.20 -6.25 -0.16
CA GLU A 15 -8.18 -5.83 1.25
C GLU A 15 -6.85 -5.23 1.75
N ASN A 16 -5.70 -5.68 1.22
CA ASN A 16 -4.38 -5.22 1.65
C ASN A 16 -3.89 -3.98 0.90
N LYS A 17 -4.66 -3.52 -0.09
CA LYS A 17 -4.37 -2.29 -0.83
C LYS A 17 -4.80 -1.06 -0.04
N PHE A 18 -4.05 0.01 -0.16
CA PHE A 18 -4.31 1.31 0.47
C PHE A 18 -3.92 2.45 -0.46
N LYS A 19 -4.26 3.67 -0.06
CA LYS A 19 -3.88 4.90 -0.78
C LYS A 19 -2.76 5.62 -0.06
N VAL A 20 -1.93 6.31 -0.83
CA VAL A 20 -0.87 7.19 -0.34
C VAL A 20 -1.11 8.58 -0.93
N GLU A 21 -0.87 9.62 -0.15
CA GLU A 21 -1.02 11.00 -0.60
C GLU A 21 -0.09 11.29 -1.79
N GLY A 22 -0.65 11.89 -2.84
CA GLY A 22 0.08 12.15 -4.09
C GLY A 22 0.18 10.96 -5.06
N VAL A 23 -0.34 9.78 -4.69
CA VAL A 23 -0.39 8.60 -5.56
C VAL A 23 -1.82 8.37 -6.03
N THR A 24 -2.02 8.32 -7.34
CA THR A 24 -3.36 8.12 -7.94
C THR A 24 -3.79 6.67 -7.99
N SER A 25 -2.83 5.75 -7.89
CA SER A 25 -3.06 4.31 -7.98
C SER A 25 -3.11 3.64 -6.61
N ASP A 26 -3.61 2.41 -6.59
CA ASP A 26 -3.59 1.58 -5.40
C ASP A 26 -2.15 1.19 -5.02
N VAL A 27 -1.89 1.13 -3.72
CA VAL A 27 -0.58 0.77 -3.16
C VAL A 27 -0.72 -0.46 -2.30
N SER A 28 0.26 -1.37 -2.37
CA SER A 28 0.35 -2.55 -1.50
C SER A 28 1.61 -2.52 -0.67
N LEU A 29 1.56 -3.02 0.56
CA LEU A 29 2.72 -3.12 1.43
C LEU A 29 3.59 -4.32 1.00
N ARG A 30 4.88 -4.08 0.77
CA ARG A 30 5.90 -5.07 0.42
C ARG A 30 7.04 -5.02 1.43
N ARG A 31 7.73 -6.14 1.59
CA ARG A 31 8.98 -6.28 2.34
C ARG A 31 10.12 -6.56 1.35
N GLY A 32 11.33 -6.10 1.68
CA GLY A 32 12.52 -6.31 0.86
C GLY A 32 12.62 -5.28 -0.27
N TYR A 33 13.10 -4.07 0.06
CA TYR A 33 13.18 -2.96 -0.91
C TYR A 33 14.38 -3.08 -1.85
N LYS A 34 15.57 -3.39 -1.31
CA LYS A 34 16.84 -3.48 -2.09
C LYS A 34 17.30 -4.91 -2.31
N THR A 35 17.03 -5.79 -1.36
CA THR A 35 17.31 -7.23 -1.39
C THR A 35 16.06 -7.96 -0.91
N GLU A 36 15.90 -9.24 -1.30
CA GLU A 36 14.70 -10.03 -0.96
C GLU A 36 14.40 -10.10 0.55
N ASP A 37 15.37 -9.76 1.42
CA ASP A 37 15.18 -9.74 2.88
C ASP A 37 15.84 -8.54 3.59
N ASP A 38 15.92 -7.36 2.96
CA ASP A 38 16.51 -6.16 3.61
C ASP A 38 15.74 -5.67 4.86
N GLY A 39 14.61 -6.30 5.20
CA GLY A 39 13.72 -5.90 6.30
C GLY A 39 12.96 -4.58 6.05
N VAL A 40 13.31 -3.85 4.99
CA VAL A 40 12.67 -2.58 4.64
C VAL A 40 11.25 -2.82 4.12
N LEU A 41 10.29 -2.14 4.76
CA LEU A 41 8.89 -2.13 4.38
C LEU A 41 8.60 -0.95 3.47
N TRP A 42 8.00 -1.20 2.31
CA TRP A 42 7.76 -0.18 1.30
C TRP A 42 6.42 -0.39 0.58
N GLY A 43 5.85 0.70 0.07
CA GLY A 43 4.61 0.68 -0.69
C GLY A 43 4.87 0.58 -2.19
N MET A 44 4.40 -0.51 -2.81
CA MET A 44 4.44 -0.70 -4.25
C MET A 44 3.18 -0.16 -4.89
N GLN A 45 3.33 0.76 -5.83
CA GLN A 45 2.23 1.27 -6.66
C GLN A 45 1.82 0.22 -7.70
N HIS A 46 0.51 0.02 -7.85
CA HIS A 46 -0.06 -0.87 -8.87
C HIS A 46 -0.50 -0.09 -10.09
N ALA A 47 -0.13 -0.55 -11.27
CA ALA A 47 -0.73 -0.03 -12.49
C ALA A 47 -2.24 -0.34 -12.50
N THR A 48 -3.05 0.64 -12.89
CA THR A 48 -4.48 0.42 -13.10
C THR A 48 -4.66 -0.33 -14.41
N VAL A 49 -4.94 -1.64 -14.32
CA VAL A 49 -5.28 -2.45 -15.50
C VAL A 49 -6.77 -2.30 -15.78
N MET A 50 -7.12 -1.88 -16.99
CA MET A 50 -8.50 -1.88 -17.46
C MET A 50 -8.93 -3.33 -17.68
N LYS A 51 -9.87 -3.82 -16.86
CA LYS A 51 -10.44 -5.15 -17.03
C LYS A 51 -11.62 -5.07 -18.00
N ALA A 52 -11.74 -6.06 -18.88
CA ALA A 52 -12.90 -6.18 -19.77
C ALA A 52 -14.21 -6.44 -18.99
N ASN A 53 -14.12 -7.09 -17.83
CA ASN A 53 -15.23 -7.30 -16.90
C ASN A 53 -14.78 -7.02 -15.47
N TYR A 54 -15.55 -6.21 -14.75
CA TYR A 54 -15.33 -5.92 -13.33
C TYR A 54 -16.26 -6.80 -12.50
N SER A 55 -15.68 -7.67 -11.67
CA SER A 55 -16.44 -8.49 -10.72
C SER A 55 -17.04 -7.62 -9.61
N GLU A 56 -17.99 -8.16 -8.85
CA GLU A 56 -18.58 -7.45 -7.70
C GLU A 56 -17.51 -7.04 -6.65
N ASP A 57 -16.48 -7.87 -6.48
CA ASP A 57 -15.32 -7.58 -5.64
C ASP A 57 -14.55 -6.34 -6.11
N ASP A 58 -14.36 -6.16 -7.42
CA ASP A 58 -13.69 -4.98 -7.96
C ASP A 58 -14.52 -3.70 -7.72
N LYS A 59 -15.85 -3.80 -7.79
CA LYS A 59 -16.76 -2.68 -7.48
C LYS A 59 -16.70 -2.30 -6.00
N LEU A 60 -16.70 -3.29 -5.12
CA LEU A 60 -16.58 -3.09 -3.68
C LEU A 60 -15.22 -2.47 -3.32
N HIS A 61 -14.15 -2.98 -3.93
CA HIS A 61 -12.80 -2.43 -3.79
C HIS A 61 -12.73 -0.99 -4.26
N SER A 62 -13.28 -0.66 -5.44
CA SER A 62 -13.29 0.71 -5.96
C SER A 62 -14.05 1.67 -5.04
N LYS A 63 -15.18 1.23 -4.49
CA LYS A 63 -15.94 2.01 -3.50
C LYS A 63 -15.12 2.21 -2.21
N ARG A 64 -14.54 1.15 -1.66
CA ARG A 64 -13.67 1.21 -0.47
C ARG A 64 -12.52 2.18 -0.70
N MET A 65 -11.83 2.07 -1.83
CA MET A 65 -10.73 2.94 -2.21
C MET A 65 -11.17 4.40 -2.31
N ARG A 66 -12.36 4.68 -2.84
CA ARG A 66 -12.89 6.05 -2.91
C ARG A 66 -13.09 6.68 -1.53
N GLU A 67 -13.55 5.89 -0.56
CA GLU A 67 -13.77 6.34 0.83
C GLU A 67 -12.50 6.24 1.69
N TYR A 68 -11.46 5.53 1.23
CA TYR A 68 -10.22 5.31 1.96
C TYR A 68 -9.38 6.58 2.06
N ALA A 69 -9.08 7.00 3.30
CA ALA A 69 -8.21 8.14 3.56
C ALA A 69 -6.74 7.80 3.21
N PRO A 70 -6.09 8.55 2.29
CA PRO A 70 -4.70 8.29 1.93
C PRO A 70 -3.77 8.39 3.14
N ILE A 71 -2.71 7.59 3.12
CA ILE A 71 -1.61 7.68 4.08
C ILE A 71 -0.83 8.97 3.82
N LYS A 72 -0.56 9.71 4.88
CA LYS A 72 0.16 10.99 4.81
C LYS A 72 1.62 10.84 5.20
N ASN A 73 2.44 11.81 4.80
CA ASN A 73 3.84 11.87 5.22
C ASN A 73 3.96 12.11 6.73
N GLY A 74 4.81 11.31 7.39
CA GLY A 74 4.99 11.30 8.84
C GLY A 74 3.89 10.57 9.61
N GLU A 75 2.94 9.92 8.93
CA GLU A 75 1.86 9.21 9.60
C GLU A 75 2.32 7.90 10.22
N THR A 76 1.93 7.63 11.46
CA THR A 76 2.22 6.37 12.13
C THR A 76 1.22 5.28 11.74
N VAL A 77 1.74 4.15 11.30
CA VAL A 77 1.00 2.95 10.94
C VAL A 77 1.49 1.77 11.77
N VAL A 78 0.64 0.77 11.99
CA VAL A 78 1.03 -0.47 12.68
C VAL A 78 1.20 -1.55 11.62
N ILE A 79 2.36 -2.20 11.56
CA ILE A 79 2.64 -3.32 10.67
C ILE A 79 3.10 -4.48 11.56
N GLU A 80 2.44 -5.64 11.45
CA GLU A 80 2.79 -6.84 12.24
C GLU A 80 2.90 -6.58 13.77
N GLY A 81 2.10 -5.65 14.29
CA GLY A 81 2.10 -5.27 15.71
C GLY A 81 3.17 -4.25 16.12
N SER A 82 4.03 -3.82 15.19
CA SER A 82 5.04 -2.78 15.42
C SER A 82 4.64 -1.45 14.79
N GLU A 83 5.00 -0.33 15.43
CA GLU A 83 4.74 1.02 14.91
C GLU A 83 5.81 1.43 13.90
N TYR A 84 5.37 1.94 12.75
CA TYR A 84 6.21 2.47 11.69
C TYR A 84 5.74 3.86 11.29
N VAL A 85 6.66 4.69 10.81
CA VAL A 85 6.38 6.03 10.29
C VAL A 85 6.44 6.00 8.76
N ALA A 86 5.37 6.46 8.12
CA ALA A 86 5.28 6.55 6.66
C ALA A 86 6.11 7.73 6.14
N ARG A 87 7.17 7.43 5.38
CA ARG A 87 7.96 8.39 4.62
C ARG A 87 7.56 8.34 3.15
N LEU A 88 6.84 9.36 2.69
CA LEU A 88 6.43 9.45 1.29
C LEU A 88 7.63 9.83 0.41
N LEU A 89 7.82 9.09 -0.68
CA LEU A 89 8.85 9.34 -1.69
C LEU A 89 8.29 10.08 -2.92
N GLY A 90 6.97 10.08 -3.09
CA GLY A 90 6.27 10.69 -4.23
C GLY A 90 5.61 9.67 -5.14
N ASN A 91 5.28 10.07 -6.36
CA ASN A 91 4.58 9.22 -7.35
C ASN A 91 5.56 8.32 -8.14
N TYR A 92 6.30 7.49 -7.41
CA TYR A 92 7.19 6.46 -7.95
C TYR A 92 6.61 5.08 -7.69
N SER A 93 7.10 4.04 -8.39
CA SER A 93 6.72 2.65 -8.12
C SER A 93 6.91 2.26 -6.65
N SER A 94 7.93 2.82 -6.00
CA SER A 94 8.14 2.81 -4.55
C SER A 94 7.72 4.16 -3.95
N CYS A 95 6.43 4.30 -3.69
CA CYS A 95 5.84 5.60 -3.36
C CYS A 95 5.97 5.99 -1.88
N VAL A 96 6.17 5.01 -0.99
CA VAL A 96 6.31 5.20 0.45
C VAL A 96 7.26 4.17 1.02
N ILE A 97 8.05 4.56 2.03
CA ILE A 97 8.83 3.67 2.88
C ILE A 97 8.27 3.78 4.30
N PHE A 98 8.27 2.68 5.03
CA PHE A 98 7.86 2.63 6.44
C PHE A 98 9.11 2.39 7.29
N ASP A 99 9.57 3.45 7.95
CA ASP A 99 10.71 3.38 8.87
C ASP A 99 10.22 2.94 10.26
N PRO A 100 10.92 2.04 10.97
CA PRO A 100 10.55 1.67 12.33
C PRO A 100 10.64 2.89 13.25
N LYS A 101 9.68 3.02 14.16
CA LYS A 101 9.63 4.12 15.13
C LYS A 101 10.53 3.87 16.34
#